data_AF-A0A0D0AM36-F1
#
_entry.id   AF-A0A0D0AM36-F1
#
_cell.length_a   1.000
_cell.length_b   1.000
_cell.length_c   1.000
_cell.angle_alpha   90.00
_cell.angle_beta   90.00
_cell.angle_gamma   90.00
#
_symmetry.space_group_name_H-M   'P 1'
#
loop_
_entity.id
_entity.type
_entity.pdbx_description
1 polymer ?
#
loop_
_entity_poly.entity_id
_entity_poly.type
_entity_poly.pdbx_seq_one_letter_code
_entity_poly.pdbx_strand_id
1 'polypeptide(L)'
;MADRFNVCRECRTSLSKRKIPRLALANNLYRGSLPEQFADLTWVEEKVCALYCITAHVTRLFQSSDPAQPRVFHGNTCAHEMNTVSTATVLPRTPSDVNGFLSVVFIGPEKFDPKRMGTLFRVRREKIWNFLVWLRHHNALYAQIPLDSSIVSLYPEDGVIPGLVDRVV
;
A
#
# COMPACT_ATOMS: atom_id res chain seq x y z
N MET A 1 6.64 41.74 -15.09
CA MET A 1 5.29 41.17 -15.27
C MET A 1 4.84 40.63 -13.92
N ALA A 2 3.72 41.10 -13.38
CA ALA A 2 3.17 40.50 -12.16
C ALA A 2 2.41 39.24 -12.56
N ASP A 3 2.93 38.07 -12.19
CA ASP A 3 2.23 36.81 -12.41
C ASP A 3 0.88 36.84 -11.69
N ARG A 4 -0.19 36.62 -12.46
CA ARG A 4 -1.57 36.66 -11.95
C ARG A 4 -1.91 35.27 -11.41
N PHE A 5 -1.61 35.02 -10.14
CA PHE A 5 -1.95 33.77 -9.48
C PHE A 5 -3.42 33.74 -9.07
N ASN A 6 -4.18 32.77 -9.60
CA ASN A 6 -5.52 32.47 -9.11
C ASN A 6 -5.41 31.61 -7.84
N VAL A 7 -5.79 32.20 -6.70
CA VAL A 7 -5.74 31.55 -5.40
C VAL A 7 -7.16 31.39 -4.87
N CYS A 8 -7.53 30.17 -4.43
CA CYS A 8 -8.85 29.93 -3.83
C CYS A 8 -9.04 30.75 -2.54
N ARG A 9 -10.30 30.91 -2.11
CA ARG A 9 -10.64 31.71 -0.92
C ARG A 9 -9.92 31.24 0.35
N GLU A 10 -9.79 29.93 0.53
CA GLU A 10 -9.13 29.34 1.71
C GLU A 10 -7.63 29.66 1.73
N CYS A 11 -6.92 29.39 0.64
CA CYS A 11 -5.50 29.72 0.51
C CYS A 11 -5.27 31.24 0.66
N ARG A 12 -6.12 32.08 0.06
CA ARG A 12 -6.04 33.55 0.21
C ARG A 12 -6.23 33.99 1.66
N THR A 13 -7.14 33.34 2.39
CA THR A 13 -7.39 33.63 3.82
C THR A 13 -6.20 33.24 4.70
N SER A 14 -5.53 32.13 4.41
CA SER A 14 -4.29 31.76 5.12
C SER A 14 -3.16 32.73 4.79
N LEU A 15 -2.96 33.04 3.51
CA LEU A 15 -1.89 33.93 3.04
C LEU A 15 -2.07 35.37 3.55
N SER A 16 -3.29 35.89 3.61
CA SER A 16 -3.55 37.22 4.17
C SER A 16 -3.19 37.32 5.66
N LYS A 17 -3.25 36.19 6.37
CA LYS A 17 -2.80 36.04 7.78
C LYS A 17 -1.32 35.64 7.89
N ARG A 18 -0.56 35.67 6.79
CA ARG A 18 0.83 35.20 6.71
C ARG A 18 1.02 33.75 7.21
N LYS A 19 0.02 32.89 7.00
CA LYS A 19 0.06 31.46 7.31
C LYS A 19 0.20 30.63 6.02
N ILE A 20 0.89 29.51 6.12
CA ILE A 20 0.96 28.53 5.03
C ILE A 20 -0.45 27.94 4.82
N PRO A 21 -0.97 27.91 3.59
CA PRO A 21 -2.24 27.23 3.32
C PRO A 21 -2.21 25.76 3.72
N ARG A 22 -3.33 25.27 4.29
CA ARG A 22 -3.44 23.91 4.83
C ARG A 22 -3.01 22.82 3.84
N LEU A 23 -3.38 22.99 2.57
CA LEU A 23 -3.13 22.03 1.49
C LEU A 23 -1.92 22.40 0.60
N ALA A 24 -1.12 23.38 0.99
CA ALA A 24 0.09 23.72 0.24
C ALA A 24 1.12 22.60 0.35
N LEU A 25 1.86 22.34 -0.73
CA LEU A 25 3.01 21.42 -0.74
C LEU A 25 4.04 21.77 0.34
N ALA A 26 4.26 23.07 0.57
CA ALA A 26 5.13 23.61 1.62
C ALA A 26 4.66 23.29 3.05
N ASN A 27 3.41 22.83 3.24
CA ASN A 27 2.88 22.41 4.54
C ASN A 27 3.19 20.93 4.84
N ASN A 28 4.41 20.48 4.56
CA ASN A 28 4.84 19.07 4.68
C ASN A 28 3.95 18.08 3.91
N LEU A 29 3.30 18.52 2.82
CA LEU A 29 2.47 17.69 1.96
C LEU A 29 3.20 17.22 0.70
N TYR A 30 4.36 17.80 0.41
CA TYR A 30 5.23 17.28 -0.65
C TYR A 30 5.98 16.04 -0.17
N ARG A 31 5.77 14.91 -0.86
CA ARG A 31 6.39 13.62 -0.52
C ARG A 31 7.56 13.23 -1.42
N GLY A 32 7.95 14.10 -2.36
CA GLY A 32 9.01 13.82 -3.33
C GLY A 32 8.58 12.84 -4.42
N SER A 33 9.58 12.27 -5.08
CA SER A 33 9.43 11.16 -6.04
C SER A 33 10.21 9.96 -5.53
N LEU A 34 9.70 8.76 -5.80
CA LEU A 34 10.43 7.53 -5.53
C LEU A 34 11.47 7.29 -6.63
N PRO A 35 12.64 6.72 -6.28
CA PRO A 35 13.59 6.20 -7.26
C PRO A 35 12.94 5.21 -8.23
N GLU A 36 13.44 5.15 -9.48
CA GLU A 36 12.88 4.32 -10.55
C GLU A 36 12.78 2.83 -10.18
N GLN A 37 13.76 2.30 -9.44
CA GLN A 37 13.76 0.93 -8.94
C GLN A 37 12.56 0.56 -8.03
N PHE A 38 11.82 1.56 -7.55
CA PHE A 38 10.63 1.42 -6.70
C PHE A 38 9.34 1.88 -7.41
N ALA A 39 9.40 2.29 -8.68
CA ALA A 39 8.24 2.81 -9.42
C ALA A 39 7.12 1.76 -9.61
N ASP A 40 7.47 0.49 -9.56
CA ASP A 40 6.59 -0.67 -9.69
C ASP A 40 6.37 -1.40 -8.36
N LEU A 41 6.57 -0.73 -7.21
CA LEU A 41 6.16 -1.29 -5.90
C LEU A 41 4.67 -1.63 -5.94
N THR A 42 4.33 -2.83 -5.45
CA THR A 42 2.93 -3.20 -5.26
C THR A 42 2.40 -2.57 -3.98
N TRP A 43 1.10 -2.31 -3.91
CA TRP A 43 0.47 -1.78 -2.70
C TRP A 43 0.63 -2.74 -1.51
N VAL A 44 0.79 -4.05 -1.74
CA VAL A 44 1.09 -5.02 -0.67
C VAL A 44 2.53 -4.87 -0.19
N GLU A 45 3.51 -4.67 -1.08
CA GLU A 45 4.89 -4.35 -0.69
C GLU A 45 4.95 -3.05 0.14
N GLU A 46 4.18 -2.03 -0.24
CA GLU A 46 4.02 -0.81 0.56
C GLU A 46 3.40 -1.10 1.95
N LYS A 47 2.36 -1.95 2.00
CA LYS A 47 1.70 -2.35 3.25
C LYS A 47 2.64 -3.12 4.18
N VAL A 48 3.48 -4.00 3.63
CA VAL A 48 4.53 -4.74 4.35
C VAL A 48 5.53 -3.77 5.00
N CYS A 49 5.82 -2.66 4.31
CA CYS A 49 6.74 -1.62 4.79
C CYS A 49 6.06 -0.55 5.65
N ALA A 50 4.75 -0.58 5.84
CA ALA A 50 4.03 0.52 6.47
C ALA A 50 4.25 0.60 7.99
N LEU A 51 4.71 1.76 8.48
CA LEU A 51 4.80 2.02 9.93
C LEU A 51 3.44 1.99 10.62
N TYR A 52 2.43 2.56 9.97
CA TYR A 52 1.08 2.68 10.51
C TYR A 52 0.08 2.00 9.58
N CYS A 53 -0.61 0.98 10.08
CA CYS A 53 -1.74 0.38 9.39
C CYS A 53 -3.01 0.83 10.10
N ILE A 54 -3.81 1.64 9.39
CA ILE A 54 -5.08 2.20 9.89
C ILE A 54 -6.30 1.69 9.14
N THR A 55 -6.10 0.85 8.13
CA THR A 55 -7.17 0.43 7.21
C THR A 55 -7.12 -1.06 6.92
N ALA A 56 -8.27 -1.71 7.06
CA ALA A 56 -8.53 -3.04 6.54
C ALA A 56 -8.96 -2.94 5.07
N HIS A 57 -8.58 -3.92 4.25
CA HIS A 57 -8.85 -3.96 2.81
C HIS A 57 -9.59 -5.24 2.48
N VAL A 58 -10.80 -5.08 1.92
CA VAL A 58 -11.61 -6.20 1.43
C VAL A 58 -11.61 -6.14 -0.08
N THR A 59 -11.02 -7.15 -0.71
CA THR A 59 -10.96 -7.29 -2.16
C THR A 59 -11.98 -8.31 -2.61
N ARG A 60 -12.94 -7.90 -3.44
CA ARG A 60 -13.85 -8.83 -4.11
C ARG A 60 -13.30 -9.16 -5.48
N LEU A 61 -13.10 -10.45 -5.73
CA LEU A 61 -12.66 -10.99 -7.00
C LEU A 61 -13.79 -11.77 -7.63
N PHE A 62 -14.22 -11.35 -8.81
CA PHE A 62 -15.30 -11.95 -9.57
C PHE A 62 -14.71 -12.74 -10.74
N GLN A 63 -15.18 -13.98 -10.89
CA GLN A 63 -14.95 -14.78 -12.08
C GLN A 63 -16.22 -14.82 -12.94
N SER A 64 -16.13 -14.27 -14.15
CA SER A 64 -17.18 -14.43 -15.17
C SER A 64 -17.28 -15.89 -15.58
N SER A 65 -18.51 -16.40 -15.68
CA SER A 65 -18.80 -17.67 -16.33
C SER A 65 -18.84 -17.59 -17.85
N ASP A 66 -18.88 -16.38 -18.42
CA ASP A 66 -18.93 -16.15 -19.86
C ASP A 66 -17.51 -16.12 -20.46
N PRO A 67 -17.12 -17.10 -21.29
CA PRO A 67 -15.81 -17.13 -21.95
C PRO A 67 -15.62 -16.03 -23.01
N ALA A 68 -16.70 -15.36 -23.46
CA ALA A 68 -16.62 -14.22 -24.38
C ALA A 68 -16.20 -12.91 -23.67
N GLN A 69 -16.21 -12.87 -22.33
CA GLN A 69 -15.74 -11.72 -21.57
C GLN A 69 -14.21 -11.68 -21.54
N PRO A 70 -13.55 -10.63 -22.08
CA PRO A 70 -12.10 -10.54 -22.09
C PRO A 70 -11.50 -10.37 -20.68
N ARG A 71 -12.32 -9.98 -19.70
CA ARG A 71 -11.96 -9.88 -18.27
C ARG A 71 -12.67 -10.95 -17.46
N VAL A 72 -12.34 -12.21 -17.76
CA VAL A 72 -12.82 -13.39 -17.01
C VAL A 72 -12.63 -13.21 -15.50
N PHE A 73 -11.59 -12.47 -15.08
CA PHE A 73 -11.37 -12.05 -13.70
C PHE A 73 -11.39 -10.53 -13.58
N HIS A 74 -12.23 -9.99 -12.69
CA HIS A 74 -12.26 -8.57 -12.34
C HIS A 74 -12.54 -8.40 -10.86
N GLY A 75 -12.25 -7.24 -10.29
CA GLY A 75 -12.44 -7.04 -8.86
C GLY A 75 -12.43 -5.59 -8.42
N ASN A 76 -12.80 -5.39 -7.17
CA ASN A 76 -12.67 -4.12 -6.48
C ASN A 76 -12.05 -4.34 -5.09
N THR A 77 -11.42 -3.30 -4.56
CA THR A 77 -10.91 -3.30 -3.19
C THR A 77 -11.53 -2.12 -2.45
N CYS A 78 -12.19 -2.42 -1.33
CA CYS A 78 -12.70 -1.42 -0.40
C CYS A 78 -11.74 -1.30 0.78
N ALA A 79 -11.30 -0.08 1.08
CA ALA A 79 -10.51 0.22 2.27
C ALA A 79 -11.44 0.77 3.36
N HIS A 80 -11.40 0.17 4.55
CA HIS A 80 -12.17 0.57 5.72
C HIS A 80 -11.22 1.03 6.82
N GLU A 81 -11.45 2.23 7.36
CA GLU A 81 -10.72 2.71 8.54
C GLU A 81 -11.00 1.79 9.74
N MET A 82 -9.95 1.50 10.48
CA MET A 82 -10.01 0.74 11.71
C MET A 82 -10.02 1.70 12.90
N ASN A 83 -10.77 1.34 13.95
CA ASN A 83 -10.77 2.09 15.22
C ASN A 83 -9.44 2.00 15.98
N THR A 84 -8.48 1.23 15.47
CA THR A 84 -7.16 1.04 16.06
C THR A 84 -6.08 1.28 15.00
N VAL A 85 -4.99 1.90 15.44
CA VAL A 85 -3.77 2.05 14.64
C VAL A 85 -2.81 0.94 15.04
N SER A 86 -2.48 0.06 14.10
CA SER A 86 -1.37 -0.87 14.30
C SER A 86 -0.07 -0.16 13.95
N THR A 87 0.76 0.13 14.96
CA THR A 87 2.08 0.74 14.79
C THR A 87 3.16 -0.32 14.82
N ALA A 88 3.99 -0.39 13.78
CA ALA A 88 5.11 -1.30 13.71
C ALA A 88 6.25 -0.84 14.63
N THR A 89 6.75 -1.74 15.47
CA THR A 89 7.97 -1.53 16.27
C THR A 89 9.20 -2.15 15.62
N VAL A 90 9.01 -3.01 14.61
CA VAL A 90 10.01 -3.65 13.77
C VAL A 90 9.44 -3.78 12.35
N LEU A 91 10.29 -3.68 11.34
CA LEU A 91 9.91 -3.86 9.94
C LEU A 91 10.81 -4.88 9.22
N PRO A 92 10.34 -5.53 8.14
CA PRO A 92 8.99 -5.50 7.60
C PRO A 92 7.95 -6.06 8.58
N ARG A 93 6.66 -5.77 8.34
CA ARG A 93 5.58 -6.50 9.01
C ARG A 93 5.64 -7.97 8.62
N THR A 94 5.13 -8.87 9.48
CA THR A 94 5.06 -10.29 9.11
C THR A 94 3.93 -10.54 8.10
N PRO A 95 3.97 -11.64 7.32
CA PRO A 95 2.83 -12.00 6.46
C PRO A 95 1.52 -12.13 7.25
N SER A 96 1.58 -12.65 8.47
CA SER A 96 0.42 -12.77 9.36
C SER A 96 -0.17 -11.41 9.72
N ASP A 97 0.68 -10.44 10.09
CA ASP A 97 0.24 -9.08 10.43
C ASP A 97 -0.44 -8.42 9.23
N VAL A 98 0.20 -8.49 8.05
CA VAL A 98 -0.33 -7.89 6.83
C VAL A 98 -1.67 -8.53 6.47
N ASN A 99 -1.76 -9.86 6.50
CA ASN A 99 -3.01 -10.59 6.26
C ASN A 99 -4.10 -10.28 7.29
N GLY A 100 -3.76 -9.82 8.49
CA GLY A 100 -4.74 -9.31 9.47
C GLY A 100 -5.52 -8.09 8.96
N PHE A 101 -4.97 -7.38 7.97
CA PHE A 101 -5.61 -6.22 7.33
C PHE A 101 -6.18 -6.54 5.95
N LEU A 102 -5.99 -7.75 5.42
CA LEU A 102 -6.41 -8.13 4.07
C LEU A 102 -7.47 -9.22 4.13
N SER A 103 -8.54 -9.05 3.36
CA SER A 103 -9.54 -10.08 3.10
C SER A 103 -9.79 -10.16 1.61
N VAL A 104 -9.91 -11.38 1.10
CA VAL A 104 -10.26 -11.64 -0.29
C VAL A 104 -11.58 -12.42 -0.27
N VAL A 105 -12.57 -11.90 -1.00
CA VAL A 105 -13.85 -12.57 -1.21
C VAL A 105 -13.90 -12.98 -2.66
N PHE A 106 -13.98 -14.29 -2.92
CA PHE A 106 -14.04 -14.81 -4.28
C PHE A 106 -15.48 -15.14 -4.67
N ILE A 107 -15.92 -14.64 -5.82
CA ILE A 107 -17.28 -14.80 -6.32
C ILE A 107 -17.19 -15.39 -7.72
N GLY A 108 -17.42 -16.68 -7.85
CA GLY A 108 -17.31 -17.37 -9.13
C GLY A 108 -17.91 -18.77 -9.10
N PRO A 109 -18.11 -19.37 -10.28
CA PRO A 109 -18.68 -20.71 -10.41
C PRO A 109 -17.69 -21.84 -10.06
N GLU A 110 -16.39 -21.57 -10.13
CA GLU A 110 -15.32 -22.55 -9.89
C GLU A 110 -14.72 -22.41 -8.48
N LYS A 111 -13.91 -23.38 -8.06
CA LYS A 111 -13.03 -23.17 -6.90
C LYS A 111 -11.98 -22.11 -7.24
N PHE A 112 -11.65 -21.27 -6.27
CA PHE A 112 -10.61 -20.28 -6.41
C PHE A 112 -9.26 -20.93 -6.73
N ASP A 113 -8.63 -20.51 -7.83
CA ASP A 113 -7.25 -20.84 -8.17
C ASP A 113 -6.34 -19.68 -7.73
N PRO A 114 -5.47 -19.87 -6.72
CA PRO A 114 -4.53 -18.86 -6.25
C PRO A 114 -3.65 -18.26 -7.34
N LYS A 115 -3.35 -19.03 -8.39
CA LYS A 115 -2.55 -18.55 -9.52
C LYS A 115 -3.25 -17.41 -10.28
N ARG A 116 -4.57 -17.29 -10.15
CA ARG A 116 -5.40 -16.23 -10.75
C ARG A 116 -5.45 -14.93 -9.95
N MET A 117 -4.84 -14.86 -8.75
CA MET A 117 -4.70 -13.61 -7.99
C MET A 117 -3.88 -12.54 -8.72
N GLY A 118 -3.13 -12.96 -9.75
CA GLY A 118 -2.33 -12.08 -10.58
C GLY A 118 -1.31 -11.30 -9.76
N THR A 119 -1.09 -10.05 -10.18
CA THR A 119 -0.13 -9.14 -9.53
C THR A 119 -0.71 -8.40 -8.32
N LEU A 120 -2.01 -8.53 -8.04
CA LEU A 120 -2.69 -7.69 -7.04
C LEU A 120 -2.12 -7.89 -5.64
N PHE A 121 -1.75 -9.12 -5.27
CA PHE A 121 -1.17 -9.44 -3.97
C PHE A 121 0.27 -9.94 -4.07
N ARG A 122 0.95 -9.58 -5.18
CA ARG A 122 2.33 -9.95 -5.43
C ARG A 122 3.25 -9.17 -4.50
N VAL A 123 4.27 -9.86 -3.99
CA VAL A 123 5.33 -9.33 -3.16
C VAL A 123 6.67 -9.90 -3.62
N ARG A 124 7.71 -9.09 -3.57
CA ARG A 124 9.08 -9.50 -3.87
C ARG A 124 9.97 -9.20 -2.67
N ARG A 125 10.53 -10.27 -2.10
CA ARG A 125 11.37 -10.20 -0.88
C ARG A 125 12.50 -9.17 -1.01
N GLU A 126 13.23 -9.21 -2.11
CA GLU A 126 14.37 -8.31 -2.34
C GLU A 126 13.91 -6.83 -2.42
N LYS A 127 12.78 -6.59 -3.08
CA LYS A 127 12.23 -5.25 -3.25
C LYS A 127 11.77 -4.64 -1.94
N ILE A 128 11.10 -5.43 -1.10
CA ILE A 128 10.70 -5.06 0.27
C ILE A 128 11.93 -4.63 1.08
N TRP A 129 12.99 -5.46 1.07
CA TRP A 129 14.20 -5.17 1.83
C TRP A 129 14.90 -3.89 1.35
N ASN A 130 15.13 -3.79 0.03
CA ASN A 130 15.78 -2.63 -0.57
C ASN A 130 14.98 -1.34 -0.31
N PHE A 131 13.65 -1.42 -0.33
CA PHE A 131 12.79 -0.28 -0.03
C PHE A 131 12.88 0.14 1.44
N LEU A 132 12.89 -0.79 2.38
CA LEU A 132 13.06 -0.49 3.81
C LEU A 132 14.42 0.13 4.12
N VAL A 133 15.50 -0.40 3.53
CA VAL A 133 16.84 0.18 3.65
C VAL A 133 16.84 1.60 3.10
N TRP A 134 16.27 1.81 1.91
CA TRP A 134 16.15 3.15 1.33
C TRP A 134 15.35 4.11 2.22
N LEU A 135 14.20 3.68 2.74
CA LEU A 135 13.35 4.47 3.64
C LEU A 135 14.11 4.89 4.90
N ARG A 136 14.91 4.00 5.49
CA ARG A 136 15.71 4.31 6.67
C ARG A 136 16.69 5.46 6.44
N HIS A 137 17.23 5.59 5.22
CA HIS A 137 18.15 6.66 4.85
C HIS A 137 17.46 7.97 4.42
N HIS A 138 16.21 7.89 3.90
CA HIS A 138 15.55 9.03 3.24
C HIS A 138 14.29 9.54 3.96
N ASN A 139 13.79 8.81 4.96
CA ASN A 139 12.58 9.16 5.69
C ASN A 139 12.82 9.13 7.20
N ALA A 140 12.71 10.30 7.84
CA ALA A 140 12.94 10.47 9.27
C ALA A 140 12.07 9.57 10.15
N LEU A 141 10.87 9.19 9.69
CA LEU A 141 9.98 8.27 10.42
C LEU A 141 10.55 6.85 10.50
N TYR A 142 11.40 6.46 9.56
CA TYR A 142 11.97 5.11 9.45
C TYR A 142 13.40 5.02 10.00
N ALA A 143 14.06 6.15 10.24
CA ALA A 143 15.49 6.21 10.59
C ALA A 143 15.86 5.32 11.79
N GLN A 144 14.98 5.23 12.79
CA GLN A 144 15.20 4.48 14.04
C GLN A 144 14.41 3.18 14.14
N ILE A 145 13.73 2.76 13.06
CA ILE A 145 12.92 1.54 13.08
C ILE A 145 13.83 0.34 12.84
N PRO A 146 13.86 -0.64 13.77
CA PRO A 146 14.60 -1.88 13.59
C PRO A 146 14.14 -2.62 12.33
N LEU A 147 15.10 -3.09 11.54
CA LEU A 147 14.85 -3.94 10.38
C LEU A 147 15.26 -5.39 10.69
N ASP A 148 14.34 -6.33 10.52
CA ASP A 148 14.55 -7.74 10.84
C ASP A 148 14.54 -8.62 9.58
N SER A 149 15.72 -9.10 9.21
CA SER A 149 15.93 -9.99 8.05
C SER A 149 15.26 -11.36 8.20
N SER A 150 14.99 -11.82 9.44
CA SER A 150 14.28 -13.08 9.67
C SER A 150 12.83 -12.99 9.23
N ILE A 151 12.19 -11.83 9.42
CA ILE A 151 10.81 -11.56 8.95
C ILE A 151 10.77 -11.47 7.43
N VAL A 152 11.74 -10.79 6.82
CA VAL A 152 11.88 -10.69 5.35
C VAL A 152 11.95 -12.07 4.71
N SER A 153 12.64 -13.01 5.38
CA SER A 153 12.81 -14.38 4.89
C SER A 153 11.51 -15.20 4.87
N LEU A 154 10.44 -14.71 5.51
CA LEU A 154 9.11 -15.30 5.43
C LEU A 154 8.42 -15.01 4.10
N TYR A 155 8.88 -14.01 3.34
CA TYR A 155 8.32 -13.65 2.04
C TYR A 155 8.97 -14.43 0.89
N PRO A 156 8.21 -14.74 -0.18
CA PRO A 156 8.76 -15.39 -1.37
C PRO A 156 9.70 -14.44 -2.13
N GLU A 157 10.61 -14.99 -2.93
CA GLU A 157 11.45 -14.21 -3.84
C GLU A 157 10.59 -13.33 -4.76
N ASP A 158 9.58 -13.94 -5.36
CA ASP A 158 8.53 -13.28 -6.11
C ASP A 158 7.28 -14.16 -6.08
N GLY A 159 6.17 -13.66 -5.54
CA GLY A 159 4.94 -14.43 -5.48
C GLY A 159 3.83 -13.76 -4.70
N VAL A 160 2.76 -14.50 -4.44
CA VAL A 160 1.66 -14.03 -3.59
C VAL A 160 2.10 -14.01 -2.13
N ILE A 161 1.64 -13.03 -1.36
CA ILE A 161 1.89 -12.97 0.08
C ILE A 161 1.45 -14.29 0.79
N PRO A 162 2.32 -14.92 1.59
CA PRO A 162 2.02 -16.19 2.25
C PRO A 162 0.79 -16.12 3.16
N GLY A 163 -0.03 -17.17 3.16
CA GLY A 163 -1.20 -17.31 4.03
C GLY A 163 -2.44 -16.52 3.62
N LEU A 164 -2.40 -15.76 2.52
CA LEU A 164 -3.58 -15.02 2.02
C LEU A 164 -4.60 -15.94 1.36
N VAL A 165 -4.15 -17.00 0.69
CA VAL A 165 -5.00 -17.99 0.03
C VAL A 165 -5.94 -18.66 1.03
N ASP A 166 -5.43 -18.96 2.22
CA ASP A 166 -6.19 -19.61 3.30
C ASP A 166 -7.28 -18.70 3.90
N ARG A 167 -7.29 -17.41 3.51
CA ARG A 167 -8.23 -16.38 3.98
C ARG A 167 -9.22 -15.96 2.90
N VAL A 168 -9.23 -16.65 1.77
CA VAL A 168 -10.21 -16.43 0.71
C VAL A 168 -11.55 -17.01 1.15
N VAL A 169 -12.57 -16.16 1.22
CA VAL A 169 -13.96 -16.51 1.57
C VAL A 169 -14.80 -16.64 0.31
#